data_AF-A0A1S3KJZ5-F1
#
_entry.id   AF-A0A1S3KJZ5-F1
#
_cell.length_a   1.000
_cell.length_b   1.000
_cell.length_c   1.000
_cell.angle_alpha   90.00
_cell.angle_beta   90.00
_cell.angle_gamma   90.00
#
_symmetry.space_group_name_H-M   'P 1'
#
loop_
_entity.id
_entity.type
_entity.pdbx_description
1 polymer ?
#
loop_
_entity_poly.entity_id
_entity_poly.type
_entity_poly.pdbx_seq_one_letter_code
_entity_poly.pdbx_strand_id
1 'polypeptide(L)'
;MKLFCLLFLVGLSVAQAAPRDSSRVYPTMPSQLQPQTQPPAEAKSRFAMLDDVRLLANGLLQLGQSLRDFVHKTKAQINDIFQKLTNFDRSFYQLSVVTSEIKEEEEELKKTTTFLKANNEEIRNLSLEINAKINSILQERSLLQSQVGGLEEKLKGLSESMMPGEQLSEIQSLKDVIEAQERTITDLLKAVREQHDQLNQQKTKIKTLEEKISIDHFQDATDKAMGSESETPSMFEYLTGNSTSEDTDLPVDCSDLYNRGERNSGVYPIKPNQSEPFNVYCELTSGGSTVIQRRDEGSVDFDQTWEKYEKGFGDLESEIGLYLSISTFCQLCRETVNT
;
A
#
# COMPACT_ATOMS: atom_id res chain seq x y z
N MET A 1 19.04 -41.33 4.16
CA MET A 1 18.65 -41.11 5.58
C MET A 1 17.23 -41.64 5.73
N LYS A 2 16.78 -42.41 6.76
CA LYS A 2 17.33 -42.72 8.10
C LYS A 2 17.51 -41.51 9.03
N LEU A 3 16.46 -41.11 9.74
CA LEU A 3 16.52 -40.75 11.17
C LEU A 3 15.12 -40.88 11.83
N PHE A 4 15.11 -41.50 13.02
CA PHE A 4 14.16 -41.53 14.16
C PHE A 4 12.74 -40.91 14.01
N CYS A 5 11.62 -41.54 14.43
CA CYS A 5 11.27 -42.31 15.65
C CYS A 5 11.11 -41.48 16.95
N LEU A 6 9.87 -41.32 17.46
CA LEU A 6 9.41 -41.86 18.77
C LEU A 6 7.97 -41.44 19.15
N LEU A 7 7.44 -42.09 20.21
CA LEU A 7 6.16 -41.88 20.92
C LEU A 7 4.90 -42.39 20.19
N PHE A 8 4.58 -43.69 20.26
CA PHE A 8 3.94 -44.45 21.36
C PHE A 8 2.42 -44.24 21.53
N LEU A 9 1.67 -45.15 20.90
CA LEU A 9 0.33 -45.54 21.33
C LEU A 9 0.42 -46.39 22.61
N VAL A 10 -0.51 -46.18 23.55
CA VAL A 10 -0.77 -47.12 24.66
C VAL A 10 -2.26 -47.43 24.66
N GLY A 11 -2.61 -48.68 24.35
CA GLY A 11 -4.00 -49.14 24.30
C GLY A 11 -4.54 -49.51 25.68
N LEU A 12 -5.87 -49.47 25.82
CA LEU A 12 -6.56 -50.04 26.98
C LEU A 12 -6.34 -51.56 27.04
N SER A 13 -6.20 -52.10 28.25
CA SER A 13 -6.44 -53.50 28.51
C SER A 13 -7.10 -53.65 29.88
N VAL A 14 -8.28 -54.26 29.91
CA VAL A 14 -9.07 -54.51 31.12
C VAL A 14 -8.77 -55.93 31.61
N ALA A 15 -8.52 -56.10 32.91
CA ALA A 15 -8.34 -57.41 33.53
C ALA A 15 -9.19 -57.50 34.81
N GLN A 16 -9.85 -58.65 35.01
CA GLN A 16 -10.78 -58.89 36.12
C GLN A 16 -10.09 -59.38 37.39
N ALA A 17 -10.76 -59.17 38.53
CA ALA A 17 -10.32 -59.66 39.84
C ALA A 17 -10.93 -61.04 40.16
N ALA A 18 -10.12 -61.93 40.75
CA ALA A 18 -10.52 -63.16 41.43
C ALA A 18 -9.51 -63.47 42.57
N PRO A 19 -9.89 -64.19 43.64
CA PRO A 19 -9.13 -64.24 44.89
C PRO A 19 -8.00 -65.28 44.90
N ARG A 20 -7.16 -65.23 45.95
CA ARG A 20 -6.23 -66.31 46.33
C ARG A 20 -6.42 -66.76 47.78
N ASP A 21 -6.18 -68.04 48.00
CA ASP A 21 -6.50 -68.81 49.20
C ASP A 21 -5.35 -68.87 50.22
N SER A 22 -5.65 -69.29 51.45
CA SER A 22 -4.78 -69.23 52.63
C SER A 22 -4.33 -70.62 53.12
N SER A 23 -3.13 -71.05 52.72
CA SER A 23 -2.51 -72.30 53.22
C SER A 23 -1.62 -72.08 54.45
N ARG A 24 -1.97 -72.72 55.57
CA ARG A 24 -1.13 -72.83 56.78
C ARG A 24 -0.05 -73.90 56.62
N VAL A 25 1.14 -73.66 57.18
CA VAL A 25 2.09 -74.71 57.59
C VAL A 25 2.68 -74.33 58.95
N TYR A 26 2.78 -75.29 59.87
CA TYR A 26 3.45 -75.17 61.18
C TYR A 26 4.30 -76.43 61.43
N PRO A 27 5.56 -76.31 61.88
CA PRO A 27 6.35 -77.40 62.47
C PRO A 27 6.03 -77.61 63.96
N THR A 28 6.56 -78.68 64.57
CA THR A 28 5.97 -79.29 65.78
C THR A 28 7.00 -79.66 66.87
N MET A 29 6.78 -79.15 68.10
CA MET A 29 7.23 -79.72 69.41
C MET A 29 8.75 -79.72 69.71
N PRO A 30 9.23 -80.03 70.96
CA PRO A 30 8.52 -80.65 72.11
C PRO A 30 8.74 -80.05 73.54
N SER A 31 8.09 -80.70 74.53
CA SER A 31 8.41 -80.75 75.99
C SER A 31 7.89 -79.58 76.86
N GLN A 32 7.37 -79.75 78.10
CA GLN A 32 7.33 -80.88 79.06
C GLN A 32 5.95 -81.09 79.75
N LEU A 33 5.89 -81.93 80.80
CA LEU A 33 4.71 -82.50 81.47
C LEU A 33 4.36 -81.88 82.85
N GLN A 34 3.06 -81.62 83.06
CA GLN A 34 2.28 -82.00 84.27
C GLN A 34 2.47 -81.18 85.60
N PRO A 35 1.71 -81.42 86.71
CA PRO A 35 0.78 -80.39 87.21
C PRO A 35 0.87 -80.03 88.71
N GLN A 36 0.16 -78.97 89.13
CA GLN A 36 -0.19 -78.65 90.52
C GLN A 36 -1.62 -78.09 90.65
N THR A 37 -2.16 -78.07 91.89
CA THR A 37 -3.59 -78.35 92.14
C THR A 37 -4.37 -77.22 92.84
N GLN A 38 -5.50 -76.82 92.22
CA GLN A 38 -6.71 -76.21 92.81
C GLN A 38 -6.70 -74.76 93.38
N PRO A 39 -7.92 -74.15 93.58
CA PRO A 39 -8.15 -72.69 93.70
C PRO A 39 -8.84 -72.33 95.05
N PRO A 40 -9.66 -71.26 95.22
CA PRO A 40 -9.84 -70.03 94.45
C PRO A 40 -9.66 -68.73 95.26
N ALA A 41 -9.55 -67.57 94.58
CA ALA A 41 -9.65 -66.25 95.23
C ALA A 41 -10.40 -65.23 94.35
N GLU A 42 -11.59 -64.86 94.81
CA GLU A 42 -12.33 -63.60 94.59
C GLU A 42 -12.40 -62.98 93.17
N ALA A 43 -13.63 -62.83 92.66
CA ALA A 43 -13.93 -62.11 91.43
C ALA A 43 -13.82 -60.57 91.59
N LYS A 44 -12.58 -60.06 91.68
CA LYS A 44 -12.30 -58.62 91.64
C LYS A 44 -12.76 -58.02 90.31
N SER A 45 -13.47 -56.90 90.40
CA SER A 45 -13.88 -55.94 89.35
C SER A 45 -13.81 -56.42 87.89
N ARG A 46 -14.97 -56.61 87.25
CA ARG A 46 -15.07 -56.75 85.79
C ARG A 46 -14.91 -55.43 85.01
N PHE A 47 -14.65 -54.31 85.69
CA PHE A 47 -14.41 -53.01 85.05
C PHE A 47 -12.92 -52.85 84.73
N ALA A 48 -12.62 -52.43 83.49
CA ALA A 48 -11.27 -52.05 83.07
C ALA A 48 -10.74 -50.87 83.90
N MET A 49 -9.42 -50.70 83.99
CA MET A 49 -8.85 -49.57 84.72
C MET A 49 -9.19 -48.25 84.02
N LEU A 50 -9.40 -47.19 84.81
CA LEU A 50 -9.81 -45.89 84.30
C LEU A 50 -8.79 -45.32 83.29
N ASP A 51 -7.50 -45.61 83.49
CA ASP A 51 -6.43 -45.20 82.60
C ASP A 51 -6.45 -45.95 81.25
N ASP A 52 -6.80 -47.24 81.21
CA ASP A 52 -7.01 -47.99 79.96
C ASP A 52 -8.17 -47.39 79.15
N VAL A 53 -9.28 -47.09 79.84
CA VAL A 53 -10.47 -46.46 79.24
C VAL A 53 -10.13 -45.06 78.72
N ARG A 54 -9.33 -44.29 79.46
CA ARG A 54 -8.86 -42.96 79.06
C ARG A 54 -7.88 -43.01 77.88
N LEU A 55 -6.99 -44.00 77.84
CA LEU A 55 -6.06 -44.25 76.74
C LEU A 55 -6.83 -44.61 75.46
N LEU A 56 -7.81 -45.52 75.57
CA LEU A 56 -8.73 -45.87 74.46
C LEU A 56 -9.55 -44.67 73.99
N ALA A 57 -10.11 -43.87 74.90
CA ALA A 57 -10.86 -42.67 74.55
C ALA A 57 -10.00 -41.63 73.83
N ASN A 58 -8.76 -41.40 74.29
CA ASN A 58 -7.80 -40.52 73.63
C ASN A 58 -7.40 -41.03 72.23
N GLY A 59 -7.13 -42.34 72.09
CA GLY A 59 -6.79 -42.96 70.82
C GLY A 59 -7.93 -42.89 69.79
N LEU A 60 -9.17 -43.15 70.24
CA LEU A 60 -10.37 -42.99 69.40
C LEU A 60 -10.63 -41.53 69.03
N LEU A 61 -10.37 -40.57 69.93
CA LEU A 61 -10.47 -39.14 69.64
C LEU A 61 -9.43 -38.72 68.58
N GLN A 62 -8.18 -39.16 68.72
CA GLN A 62 -7.09 -38.88 67.78
C GLN A 62 -7.35 -39.51 66.40
N LEU A 63 -7.90 -40.72 66.36
CA LEU A 63 -8.35 -41.37 65.11
C LEU A 63 -9.53 -40.62 64.47
N GLY A 64 -10.48 -40.13 65.27
CA GLY A 64 -11.58 -39.29 64.79
C GLY A 64 -11.13 -37.93 64.25
N GLN A 65 -10.06 -37.35 64.81
CA GLN A 65 -9.41 -36.14 64.29
C GLN A 65 -8.66 -36.41 62.98
N SER A 66 -7.80 -37.43 62.92
CA SER A 66 -7.02 -37.73 61.72
C SER A 66 -7.90 -38.17 60.53
N LEU A 67 -8.99 -38.90 60.80
CA LEU A 67 -9.99 -39.24 59.78
C LEU A 67 -10.74 -38.00 59.28
N ARG A 68 -11.08 -37.05 60.16
CA ARG A 68 -11.70 -35.76 59.78
C ARG A 68 -10.77 -34.93 58.89
N ASP A 69 -9.49 -34.82 59.27
CA ASP A 69 -8.49 -34.09 58.50
C ASP A 69 -8.22 -34.75 57.14
N PHE A 70 -8.24 -36.09 57.07
CA PHE A 70 -8.19 -36.82 55.81
C PHE A 70 -9.39 -36.48 54.93
N VAL A 71 -10.62 -36.58 55.45
CA VAL A 71 -11.86 -36.25 54.70
C VAL A 71 -11.86 -34.80 54.21
N HIS A 72 -11.39 -33.84 55.01
CA HIS A 72 -11.25 -32.45 54.56
C HIS A 72 -10.21 -32.29 53.44
N LYS A 73 -9.05 -32.95 53.53
CA LYS A 73 -8.02 -32.95 52.47
C LYS A 73 -8.52 -33.60 51.19
N THR A 74 -9.17 -34.76 51.27
CA THR A 74 -9.78 -35.44 50.13
C THR A 74 -10.87 -34.59 49.49
N LYS A 75 -11.72 -33.92 50.27
CA LYS A 75 -12.73 -32.98 49.74
C LYS A 75 -12.07 -31.80 49.01
N ALA A 76 -10.99 -31.24 49.54
CA ALA A 76 -10.25 -30.16 48.87
C ALA A 76 -9.62 -30.62 47.54
N GLN A 77 -9.01 -31.81 47.52
CA GLN A 77 -8.46 -32.42 46.30
C GLN A 77 -9.54 -32.71 45.25
N ILE A 78 -10.70 -33.23 45.65
CA ILE A 78 -11.84 -33.47 44.75
C ILE A 78 -12.35 -32.15 44.15
N ASN A 79 -12.45 -31.09 44.95
CA ASN A 79 -12.87 -29.77 44.46
C ASN A 79 -11.87 -29.15 43.45
N ASP A 80 -10.57 -29.29 43.70
CA ASP A 80 -9.50 -28.88 42.77
C ASP A 80 -9.56 -29.65 41.44
N ILE A 81 -9.80 -30.96 41.50
CA ILE A 81 -10.01 -31.80 40.30
C ILE A 81 -11.25 -31.35 39.53
N PHE A 82 -12.36 -31.04 40.20
CA PHE A 82 -13.57 -30.52 39.53
C PHE A 82 -13.32 -29.15 38.89
N GLN A 83 -12.63 -28.21 39.55
CA GLN A 83 -12.28 -26.93 38.93
C GLN A 83 -11.39 -27.11 37.69
N LYS A 84 -10.41 -28.02 37.75
CA LYS A 84 -9.56 -28.36 36.60
C LYS A 84 -10.37 -28.98 35.46
N LEU A 85 -11.35 -29.82 35.76
CA LEU A 85 -12.25 -30.40 34.76
C LEU A 85 -13.14 -29.33 34.11
N THR A 86 -13.73 -28.41 34.88
CA THR A 86 -14.52 -27.28 34.34
C THR A 86 -13.68 -26.34 33.47
N ASN A 87 -12.43 -26.08 33.86
CA ASN A 87 -11.51 -25.30 33.04
C ASN A 87 -11.16 -26.02 31.74
N PHE A 88 -10.89 -27.33 31.79
CA PHE A 88 -10.61 -28.15 30.61
C PHE A 88 -11.81 -28.19 29.65
N ASP A 89 -13.03 -28.41 30.16
CA ASP A 89 -14.27 -28.44 29.39
C ASP A 89 -14.51 -27.11 28.64
N ARG A 90 -14.32 -25.98 29.33
CA ARG A 90 -14.36 -24.64 28.71
C ARG A 90 -13.29 -24.48 27.62
N SER A 91 -12.05 -24.89 27.88
CA SER A 91 -10.97 -24.82 26.88
C SER A 91 -11.23 -25.73 25.68
N PHE A 92 -11.82 -26.90 25.88
CA PHE A 92 -12.20 -27.83 24.81
C PHE A 92 -13.32 -27.26 23.95
N TYR A 93 -14.34 -26.63 24.55
CA TYR A 93 -15.38 -25.93 23.81
C TYR A 93 -14.81 -24.78 22.95
N GLN A 94 -13.94 -23.94 23.55
CA GLN A 94 -13.26 -22.86 22.81
C GLN A 94 -12.42 -23.39 21.64
N LEU A 95 -11.65 -24.47 21.87
CA LEU A 95 -10.88 -25.12 20.80
C LEU A 95 -11.78 -25.68 19.70
N SER A 96 -12.95 -26.25 20.05
CA SER A 96 -13.91 -26.77 19.08
C SER A 96 -14.51 -25.66 18.21
N VAL A 97 -14.81 -24.48 18.77
CA VAL A 97 -15.31 -23.32 18.02
C VAL A 97 -14.26 -22.83 17.02
N VAL A 98 -13.02 -22.60 17.47
CA VAL A 98 -11.90 -22.20 16.60
C VAL A 98 -11.60 -23.25 15.52
N THR A 99 -11.78 -24.55 15.84
CA THR A 99 -11.63 -25.63 14.85
C THR A 99 -12.73 -25.61 13.79
N SER A 100 -13.96 -25.18 14.11
CA SER A 100 -15.00 -24.94 13.09
C SER A 100 -14.74 -23.69 12.25
N GLU A 101 -14.28 -22.59 12.86
CA GLU A 101 -13.97 -21.33 12.18
C GLU A 101 -12.85 -21.53 11.13
N ILE A 102 -11.72 -22.14 11.54
CA ILE A 102 -10.59 -22.48 10.64
C ILE A 102 -11.03 -23.37 9.48
N LYS A 103 -12.00 -24.27 9.70
CA LYS A 103 -12.51 -25.18 8.67
C LYS A 103 -13.43 -24.45 7.66
N GLU A 104 -14.14 -23.43 8.09
CA GLU A 104 -14.92 -22.57 7.20
C GLU A 104 -13.99 -21.74 6.32
N GLU A 105 -12.95 -21.14 6.91
CA GLU A 105 -11.87 -20.44 6.19
C GLU A 105 -11.12 -21.37 5.21
N GLU A 106 -10.87 -22.64 5.56
CA GLU A 106 -10.24 -23.61 4.66
C GLU A 106 -11.10 -23.85 3.40
N GLU A 107 -12.42 -24.03 3.55
CA GLU A 107 -13.32 -24.20 2.41
C GLU A 107 -13.50 -22.90 1.60
N GLU A 108 -13.39 -21.73 2.21
CA GLU A 108 -13.32 -20.43 1.52
C GLU A 108 -12.03 -20.30 0.66
N LEU A 109 -10.87 -20.55 1.27
CA LEU A 109 -9.57 -20.53 0.60
C LEU A 109 -9.48 -21.56 -0.54
N LYS A 110 -10.18 -22.69 -0.38
CA LYS A 110 -10.32 -23.74 -1.39
C LYS A 110 -11.21 -23.30 -2.57
N LYS A 111 -12.29 -22.53 -2.34
CA LYS A 111 -13.08 -21.88 -3.42
C LYS A 111 -12.24 -20.88 -4.20
N THR A 112 -11.49 -20.00 -3.52
CA THR A 112 -10.64 -19.01 -4.19
C THR A 112 -9.50 -19.68 -4.96
N THR A 113 -8.93 -20.75 -4.41
CA THR A 113 -7.91 -21.58 -5.10
C THR A 113 -8.46 -22.24 -6.38
N THR A 114 -9.69 -22.78 -6.38
CA THR A 114 -10.27 -23.38 -7.60
C THR A 114 -10.63 -22.33 -8.65
N PHE A 115 -11.13 -21.16 -8.23
CA PHE A 115 -11.36 -20.00 -9.11
C PHE A 115 -10.06 -19.49 -9.75
N LEU A 116 -9.02 -19.24 -8.94
CA LEU A 116 -7.70 -18.83 -9.43
C LEU A 116 -7.10 -19.87 -10.39
N LYS A 117 -7.30 -21.16 -10.12
CA LYS A 117 -6.86 -22.22 -11.04
C LYS A 117 -7.57 -22.16 -12.39
N ALA A 118 -8.89 -21.94 -12.41
CA ALA A 118 -9.65 -21.80 -13.65
C ALA A 118 -9.21 -20.58 -14.46
N ASN A 119 -9.03 -19.42 -13.81
CA ASN A 119 -8.57 -18.19 -14.48
C ASN A 119 -7.16 -18.35 -15.07
N ASN A 120 -6.26 -19.07 -14.39
CA ASN A 120 -4.93 -19.40 -14.93
C ASN A 120 -5.00 -20.32 -16.17
N GLU A 121 -5.97 -21.22 -16.22
CA GLU A 121 -6.21 -22.08 -17.40
C GLU A 121 -6.82 -21.28 -18.57
N GLU A 122 -7.72 -20.35 -18.30
CA GLU A 122 -8.24 -19.39 -19.30
C GLU A 122 -7.14 -18.48 -19.86
N ILE A 123 -6.33 -17.85 -18.99
CA ILE A 123 -5.17 -17.02 -19.41
C ILE A 123 -4.18 -17.85 -20.24
N ARG A 124 -3.96 -19.12 -19.89
CA ARG A 124 -3.14 -20.04 -20.70
C ARG A 124 -3.74 -20.29 -22.08
N ASN A 125 -5.05 -20.50 -22.19
CA ASN A 125 -5.73 -20.73 -23.46
C ASN A 125 -5.71 -19.47 -24.34
N LEU A 126 -6.00 -18.30 -23.76
CA LEU A 126 -5.86 -17.00 -24.44
C LEU A 126 -4.42 -16.75 -24.91
N SER A 127 -3.42 -17.11 -24.10
CA SER A 127 -2.01 -17.02 -24.50
C SER A 127 -1.70 -17.91 -25.72
N LEU A 128 -2.23 -19.14 -25.77
CA LEU A 128 -2.07 -20.02 -26.94
C LEU A 128 -2.77 -19.45 -28.19
N GLU A 129 -3.97 -18.87 -28.06
CA GLU A 129 -4.68 -18.23 -29.16
C GLU A 129 -3.95 -16.98 -29.68
N ILE A 130 -3.44 -16.14 -28.78
CA ILE A 130 -2.63 -14.96 -29.12
C ILE A 130 -1.36 -15.38 -29.87
N ASN A 131 -0.65 -16.41 -29.39
CA ASN A 131 0.51 -16.95 -30.09
C ASN A 131 0.15 -17.49 -31.49
N ALA A 132 -1.00 -18.15 -31.66
CA ALA A 132 -1.46 -18.58 -32.99
C ALA A 132 -1.74 -17.39 -33.92
N LYS A 133 -2.42 -16.35 -33.45
CA LYS A 133 -2.70 -15.12 -34.22
C LYS A 133 -1.43 -14.36 -34.59
N ILE A 134 -0.47 -14.23 -33.67
CA ILE A 134 0.84 -13.62 -33.95
C ILE A 134 1.55 -14.35 -35.10
N ASN A 135 1.54 -15.68 -35.10
CA ASN A 135 2.14 -16.46 -36.18
C ASN A 135 1.44 -16.26 -37.54
N SER A 136 0.11 -16.10 -37.58
CA SER A 136 -0.63 -15.73 -38.81
C SER A 136 -0.20 -14.35 -39.32
N ILE A 137 -0.22 -13.35 -38.44
CA ILE A 137 0.15 -11.96 -38.76
C ILE A 137 1.60 -11.86 -39.25
N LEU A 138 2.52 -12.67 -38.69
CA LEU A 138 3.92 -12.74 -39.18
C LEU A 138 4.03 -13.34 -40.59
N GLN A 139 3.21 -14.33 -40.93
CA GLN A 139 3.14 -14.89 -42.28
C GLN A 139 2.52 -13.89 -43.28
N GLU A 140 1.42 -13.23 -42.91
CA GLU A 140 0.77 -12.18 -43.70
C GLU A 140 1.72 -11.00 -43.95
N ARG A 141 2.43 -10.54 -42.91
CA ARG A 141 3.46 -9.48 -43.03
C ARG A 141 4.61 -9.89 -43.96
N SER A 142 5.03 -11.17 -43.94
CA SER A 142 6.05 -11.70 -44.84
C SER A 142 5.58 -11.68 -46.30
N LEU A 143 4.34 -12.13 -46.55
CA LEU A 143 3.72 -12.08 -47.88
C LEU A 143 3.60 -10.65 -48.40
N LEU A 144 3.06 -9.72 -47.60
CA LEU A 144 2.95 -8.31 -47.96
C LEU A 144 4.32 -7.68 -48.24
N GLN A 145 5.35 -7.99 -47.45
CA GLN A 145 6.70 -7.49 -47.68
C GLN A 145 7.28 -7.98 -49.02
N SER A 146 7.02 -9.23 -49.42
CA SER A 146 7.40 -9.73 -50.75
C SER A 146 6.65 -9.02 -51.90
N GLN A 147 5.37 -8.68 -51.70
CA GLN A 147 4.58 -7.97 -52.69
C GLN A 147 5.04 -6.51 -52.84
N VAL A 148 5.38 -5.84 -51.73
CA VAL A 148 5.95 -4.50 -51.74
C VAL A 148 7.29 -4.47 -52.48
N GLY A 149 8.23 -5.37 -52.17
CA GLY A 149 9.51 -5.45 -52.90
C GLY A 149 9.34 -5.67 -54.41
N GLY A 150 8.38 -6.52 -54.81
CA GLY A 150 8.03 -6.74 -56.23
C GLY A 150 7.26 -5.59 -56.90
N LEU A 151 6.79 -4.60 -56.13
CA LEU A 151 6.25 -3.34 -56.63
C LEU A 151 7.33 -2.25 -56.67
N GLU A 152 8.23 -2.20 -55.69
CA GLU A 152 9.41 -1.33 -55.66
C GLU A 152 10.34 -1.59 -56.86
N GLU A 153 10.60 -2.87 -57.20
CA GLU A 153 11.40 -3.24 -58.37
C GLU A 153 10.75 -2.75 -59.68
N LYS A 154 9.43 -2.87 -59.82
CA LYS A 154 8.67 -2.37 -60.98
C LYS A 154 8.67 -0.84 -61.05
N LEU A 155 8.51 -0.17 -59.91
CA LEU A 155 8.55 1.29 -59.81
C LEU A 155 9.94 1.81 -60.18
N LYS A 156 11.01 1.14 -59.70
CA LYS A 156 12.38 1.46 -60.06
C LYS A 156 12.62 1.31 -61.57
N GLY A 157 12.24 0.17 -62.17
CA GLY A 157 12.39 -0.06 -63.61
C GLY A 157 11.62 0.95 -64.47
N LEU A 158 10.43 1.37 -64.04
CA LEU A 158 9.68 2.47 -64.67
C LEU A 158 10.39 3.82 -64.53
N SER A 159 10.90 4.15 -63.35
CA SER A 159 11.65 5.39 -63.08
C SER A 159 12.94 5.48 -63.91
N GLU A 160 13.72 4.40 -63.96
CA GLU A 160 14.95 4.30 -64.78
C GLU A 160 14.63 4.38 -66.28
N SER A 161 13.43 3.97 -66.73
CA SER A 161 12.98 4.14 -68.11
C SER A 161 12.52 5.56 -68.48
N MET A 162 12.26 6.41 -67.48
CA MET A 162 11.71 7.77 -67.67
C MET A 162 12.74 8.89 -67.47
N MET A 163 13.91 8.63 -66.90
CA MET A 163 14.93 9.64 -66.59
C MET A 163 16.33 9.26 -67.10
N PRO A 164 16.72 9.69 -68.31
CA PRO A 164 18.12 9.65 -68.75
C PRO A 164 19.00 10.53 -67.83
N GLY A 165 20.20 10.06 -67.51
CA GLY A 165 21.05 10.64 -66.46
C GLY A 165 21.52 12.10 -66.66
N GLU A 166 21.30 12.69 -67.84
CA GLU A 166 21.70 14.06 -68.17
C GLU A 166 20.97 15.09 -67.30
N GLN A 167 19.63 15.02 -67.20
CA GLN A 167 18.84 15.97 -66.39
C GLN A 167 19.17 15.92 -64.89
N LEU A 168 19.67 14.79 -64.40
CA LEU A 168 20.08 14.63 -63.00
C LEU A 168 21.36 15.45 -62.72
N SER A 169 22.24 15.60 -63.70
CA SER A 169 23.41 16.50 -63.61
C SER A 169 23.02 17.98 -63.68
N GLU A 170 22.02 18.34 -64.49
CA GLU A 170 21.48 19.71 -64.56
C GLU A 170 20.86 20.12 -63.22
N ILE A 171 20.02 19.25 -62.63
CA ILE A 171 19.38 19.46 -61.31
C ILE A 171 20.43 19.61 -60.21
N GLN A 172 21.50 18.80 -60.23
CA GLN A 172 22.61 18.94 -59.27
C GLN A 172 23.33 20.29 -59.43
N SER A 173 23.63 20.70 -60.66
CA SER A 173 24.27 22.00 -60.91
C SER A 173 23.40 23.19 -60.46
N LEU A 174 22.08 23.09 -60.62
CA LEU A 174 21.13 24.10 -60.18
C LEU A 174 21.02 24.15 -58.65
N LYS A 175 21.05 23.00 -57.97
CA LYS A 175 21.10 22.90 -56.50
C LYS A 175 22.36 23.59 -55.94
N ASP A 176 23.52 23.37 -56.55
CA ASP A 176 24.79 23.97 -56.11
C ASP A 176 24.78 25.50 -56.30
N VAL A 177 24.14 26.00 -57.36
CA VAL A 177 23.89 27.45 -57.57
C VAL A 177 22.93 28.03 -56.52
N ILE A 178 21.84 27.32 -56.19
CA ILE A 178 20.87 27.75 -55.17
C ILE A 178 21.55 27.85 -53.79
N GLU A 179 22.34 26.86 -53.40
CA GLU A 179 23.09 26.91 -52.13
C GLU A 179 24.11 28.07 -52.10
N ALA A 180 24.77 28.38 -53.21
CA ALA A 180 25.66 29.53 -53.30
C ALA A 180 24.89 30.86 -53.17
N GLN A 181 23.67 30.92 -53.72
CA GLN A 181 22.81 32.09 -53.64
C GLN A 181 22.22 32.29 -52.23
N GLU A 182 21.84 31.22 -51.54
CA GLU A 182 21.35 31.26 -50.15
C GLU A 182 22.43 31.80 -49.18
N ARG A 183 23.69 31.42 -49.38
CA ARG A 183 24.84 31.95 -48.62
C ARG A 183 25.00 33.46 -48.84
N THR A 184 24.95 33.93 -50.09
CA THR A 184 25.09 35.39 -50.36
C THR A 184 23.90 36.20 -49.86
N ILE A 185 22.67 35.66 -49.88
CA ILE A 185 21.50 36.27 -49.23
C ILE A 185 21.70 36.39 -47.71
N THR A 186 22.24 35.35 -47.07
CA THR A 186 22.53 35.33 -45.63
C THR A 186 23.57 36.39 -45.23
N ASP A 187 24.66 36.51 -45.99
CA ASP A 187 25.67 37.55 -45.78
C ASP A 187 25.11 38.97 -46.01
N LEU A 188 24.25 39.15 -47.02
CA LEU A 188 23.62 40.45 -47.29
C LEU A 188 22.66 40.86 -46.16
N LEU A 189 21.86 39.93 -45.63
CA LEU A 189 20.97 40.16 -44.48
C LEU A 189 21.76 40.51 -43.22
N LYS A 190 22.93 39.90 -43.02
CA LYS A 190 23.86 40.25 -41.93
C LYS A 190 24.40 41.67 -42.09
N ALA A 191 24.84 42.05 -43.29
CA ALA A 191 25.34 43.40 -43.57
C ALA A 191 24.27 44.49 -43.39
N VAL A 192 23.01 44.22 -43.79
CA VAL A 192 21.87 45.13 -43.57
C VAL A 192 21.58 45.29 -42.07
N ARG A 193 21.65 44.22 -41.27
CA ARG A 193 21.50 44.29 -39.81
C ARG A 193 22.60 45.13 -39.16
N GLU A 194 23.86 44.90 -39.54
CA GLU A 194 25.02 45.66 -39.07
C GLU A 194 24.85 47.18 -39.35
N GLN A 195 24.37 47.55 -40.54
CA GLN A 195 24.07 48.96 -40.85
C GLN A 195 22.89 49.51 -40.07
N HIS A 196 21.85 48.71 -39.80
CA HIS A 196 20.72 49.11 -38.97
C HIS A 196 21.14 49.39 -37.51
N ASP A 197 21.99 48.53 -36.95
CA ASP A 197 22.51 48.69 -35.59
C ASP A 197 23.46 49.90 -35.47
N GLN A 198 24.29 50.15 -36.49
CA GLN A 198 25.09 51.38 -36.58
C GLN A 198 24.22 52.64 -36.66
N LEU A 199 23.13 52.62 -37.44
CA LEU A 199 22.19 53.73 -37.55
C LEU A 199 21.46 53.98 -36.22
N ASN A 200 21.03 52.92 -35.53
CA ASN A 200 20.43 53.02 -34.19
C ASN A 200 21.42 53.57 -33.17
N GLN A 201 22.70 53.19 -33.23
CA GLN A 201 23.75 53.75 -32.37
C GLN A 201 24.05 55.23 -32.68
N GLN A 202 23.91 55.68 -33.93
CA GLN A 202 23.97 57.11 -34.26
C GLN A 202 22.74 57.85 -33.71
N LYS A 203 21.53 57.27 -33.84
CA LYS A 203 20.28 57.84 -33.33
C LYS A 203 20.29 58.02 -31.81
N THR A 204 20.81 57.07 -31.04
CA THR A 204 20.94 57.23 -29.58
C THR A 204 21.99 58.27 -29.20
N LYS A 205 23.14 58.34 -29.90
CA LYS A 205 24.13 59.40 -29.71
C LYS A 205 23.55 60.80 -29.97
N ILE A 206 22.72 60.95 -31.01
CA ILE A 206 22.00 62.20 -31.30
C ILE A 206 21.05 62.54 -30.15
N LYS A 207 20.19 61.60 -29.70
CA LYS A 207 19.27 61.83 -28.57
C LYS A 207 19.99 62.27 -27.29
N THR A 208 21.12 61.65 -26.95
CA THR A 208 21.93 62.03 -25.78
C THR A 208 22.65 63.37 -25.95
N LEU A 209 22.80 63.88 -27.17
CA LEU A 209 23.27 65.26 -27.43
C LEU A 209 22.12 66.27 -27.35
N GLU A 210 20.93 65.92 -27.85
CA GLU A 210 19.70 66.72 -27.70
C GLU A 210 19.35 66.90 -26.21
N GLU A 211 19.37 65.83 -25.42
CA GLU A 211 19.16 65.86 -23.96
C GLU A 211 20.21 66.74 -23.24
N LYS A 212 21.46 66.77 -23.71
CA LYS A 212 22.51 67.67 -23.16
C LYS A 212 22.28 69.12 -23.51
N ILE A 213 21.78 69.42 -24.71
CA ILE A 213 21.42 70.78 -25.13
C ILE A 213 20.21 71.29 -24.32
N SER A 214 19.29 70.41 -23.92
CA SER A 214 18.11 70.77 -23.10
C SER A 214 18.42 71.15 -21.65
N ILE A 215 19.62 70.90 -21.13
CA ILE A 215 19.96 71.15 -19.71
C ILE A 215 20.41 72.60 -19.45
N ASP A 216 20.91 73.31 -20.47
CA ASP A 216 21.54 74.63 -20.30
C ASP A 216 20.55 75.82 -20.44
N HIS A 217 19.23 75.55 -20.57
CA HIS A 217 18.22 76.59 -20.83
C HIS A 217 17.07 76.64 -19.81
N PHE A 218 17.43 77.11 -18.61
CA PHE A 218 16.61 77.88 -17.66
C PHE A 218 15.45 77.19 -16.90
N GLN A 219 15.42 77.45 -15.59
CA GLN A 219 14.25 77.26 -14.72
C GLN A 219 13.57 78.62 -14.50
N ASP A 220 12.23 78.69 -14.62
CA ASP A 220 11.31 79.01 -13.51
C ASP A 220 9.93 79.56 -13.98
N ALA A 221 8.92 79.30 -13.15
CA ALA A 221 7.53 79.79 -13.07
C ALA A 221 6.85 80.56 -14.23
N THR A 222 5.69 80.05 -14.69
CA THR A 222 4.40 80.75 -14.48
C THR A 222 3.16 79.83 -14.61
N ASP A 223 1.98 80.39 -14.30
CA ASP A 223 0.74 79.71 -13.89
C ASP A 223 -0.30 79.39 -15.01
N LYS A 224 -0.88 78.17 -14.94
CA LYS A 224 -2.35 77.93 -14.78
C LYS A 224 -3.36 78.16 -15.94
N ALA A 225 -3.73 77.03 -16.57
CA ALA A 225 -5.11 76.49 -16.73
C ALA A 225 -5.96 76.68 -18.03
N MET A 226 -6.76 75.62 -18.26
CA MET A 226 -7.97 75.43 -19.10
C MET A 226 -7.84 75.24 -20.64
N GLY A 227 -8.25 74.05 -21.12
CA GLY A 227 -8.53 73.73 -22.53
C GLY A 227 -8.61 72.21 -22.81
N SER A 228 -9.82 71.69 -23.04
CA SER A 228 -10.19 70.33 -23.48
C SER A 228 -9.41 69.79 -24.70
N GLU A 229 -9.30 68.48 -25.01
CA GLU A 229 -9.60 67.17 -24.37
C GLU A 229 -8.93 66.07 -25.25
N SER A 230 -8.82 64.77 -24.94
CA SER A 230 -9.34 63.96 -23.81
C SER A 230 -8.16 63.14 -23.19
N GLU A 231 -8.10 61.84 -22.85
CA GLU A 231 -8.98 60.65 -22.90
C GLU A 231 -8.61 59.65 -21.76
N THR A 232 -9.15 58.42 -21.75
CA THR A 232 -9.01 57.38 -20.71
C THR A 232 -8.85 55.97 -21.34
N PRO A 233 -8.67 54.83 -20.63
CA PRO A 233 -8.51 54.56 -19.17
C PRO A 233 -7.09 54.04 -18.79
N SER A 234 -6.60 54.08 -17.55
CA SER A 234 -7.14 53.76 -16.19
C SER A 234 -7.00 52.28 -15.79
N MET A 235 -6.58 52.05 -14.54
CA MET A 235 -6.13 50.77 -13.96
C MET A 235 -6.71 50.61 -12.55
N PHE A 236 -7.17 49.39 -12.19
CA PHE A 236 -7.76 49.02 -10.89
C PHE A 236 -9.09 49.76 -10.54
N GLU A 237 -9.97 49.28 -9.65
CA GLU A 237 -9.87 48.17 -8.69
C GLU A 237 -11.22 47.41 -8.54
N TYR A 238 -11.14 46.07 -8.47
CA TYR A 238 -12.08 45.07 -7.94
C TYR A 238 -13.52 45.49 -7.52
N LEU A 239 -14.54 44.97 -8.25
CA LEU A 239 -15.80 44.52 -7.64
C LEU A 239 -16.48 43.39 -8.46
N THR A 240 -17.14 42.49 -7.73
CA THR A 240 -18.26 41.58 -8.09
C THR A 240 -18.72 41.47 -9.55
N GLY A 241 -18.72 40.25 -10.12
CA GLY A 241 -19.34 39.96 -11.41
C GLY A 241 -19.68 38.48 -11.63
N ASN A 242 -20.85 38.03 -11.18
CA ASN A 242 -21.36 36.68 -11.48
C ASN A 242 -21.84 36.60 -12.94
N SER A 243 -21.10 35.89 -13.80
CA SER A 243 -21.57 35.44 -15.11
C SER A 243 -20.86 34.13 -15.54
N THR A 244 -21.65 33.25 -16.15
CA THR A 244 -21.25 31.94 -16.67
C THR A 244 -20.25 31.99 -17.83
N SER A 245 -19.56 30.85 -18.05
CA SER A 245 -18.68 30.49 -19.17
C SER A 245 -17.26 31.06 -19.17
N GLU A 246 -16.41 30.50 -18.30
CA GLU A 246 -14.96 30.43 -18.52
C GLU A 246 -14.56 28.95 -18.66
N ASP A 247 -13.96 28.61 -19.80
CA ASP A 247 -13.13 27.42 -19.98
C ASP A 247 -11.82 27.88 -20.65
N THR A 248 -10.76 27.09 -20.53
CA THR A 248 -9.44 27.28 -21.15
C THR A 248 -8.60 28.48 -20.67
N ASP A 249 -8.11 28.42 -19.42
CA ASP A 249 -6.65 28.43 -19.12
C ASP A 249 -6.35 28.15 -17.62
N LEU A 250 -6.80 27.00 -17.10
CA LEU A 250 -6.35 26.50 -15.80
C LEU A 250 -4.98 25.80 -15.95
N PRO A 251 -4.07 25.91 -14.97
CA PRO A 251 -2.79 25.21 -15.00
C PRO A 251 -3.00 23.69 -15.02
N VAL A 252 -2.11 22.97 -15.73
CA VAL A 252 -2.17 21.50 -15.85
C VAL A 252 -1.81 20.87 -14.50
N ASP A 253 -0.75 21.34 -13.85
CA ASP A 253 -0.27 20.88 -12.56
C ASP A 253 0.33 22.03 -11.71
N CYS A 254 0.89 21.69 -10.54
CA CYS A 254 1.57 22.65 -9.68
C CYS A 254 2.91 23.16 -10.25
N SER A 255 3.55 22.44 -11.17
CA SER A 255 4.78 22.87 -11.86
C SER A 255 4.47 24.02 -12.82
N ASP A 256 3.38 23.91 -13.59
CA ASP A 256 2.85 24.97 -14.45
C ASP A 256 2.48 26.22 -13.65
N LEU A 257 1.86 26.05 -12.48
CA LEU A 257 1.55 27.15 -11.57
C LEU A 257 2.82 27.87 -11.07
N TYR A 258 3.89 27.12 -10.75
CA TYR A 258 5.20 27.67 -10.43
C TYR A 258 5.84 28.39 -11.63
N ASN A 259 5.73 27.83 -12.84
CA ASN A 259 6.24 28.45 -14.06
C ASN A 259 5.51 29.75 -14.42
N ARG A 260 4.20 29.85 -14.14
CA ARG A 260 3.38 31.07 -14.27
C ARG A 260 3.74 32.17 -13.27
N GLY A 261 4.56 31.86 -12.25
CA GLY A 261 5.16 32.85 -11.34
C GLY A 261 4.65 32.80 -9.90
N GLU A 262 3.71 31.92 -9.57
CA GLU A 262 3.15 31.80 -8.20
C GLU A 262 4.15 31.10 -7.25
N ARG A 263 4.21 31.54 -5.99
CA ARG A 263 5.22 31.16 -5.00
C ARG A 263 4.65 30.76 -3.64
N ASN A 264 3.36 31.02 -3.38
CA ASN A 264 2.74 30.77 -2.09
C ASN A 264 2.15 29.35 -2.02
N SER A 265 2.82 28.41 -1.34
CA SER A 265 2.30 27.05 -1.17
C SER A 265 0.89 27.05 -0.54
N GLY A 266 -0.05 26.31 -1.14
CA GLY A 266 -1.48 26.41 -0.81
C GLY A 266 -2.37 25.52 -1.68
N VAL A 267 -3.69 25.70 -1.57
CA VAL A 267 -4.69 24.95 -2.36
C VAL A 267 -5.00 25.69 -3.66
N TYR A 268 -4.90 25.01 -4.81
CA TYR A 268 -5.14 25.57 -6.13
C TYR A 268 -5.97 24.63 -7.02
N PRO A 269 -6.85 25.18 -7.88
CA PRO A 269 -7.54 24.40 -8.92
C PRO A 269 -6.59 24.13 -10.09
N ILE A 270 -6.52 22.86 -10.52
CA ILE A 270 -5.79 22.42 -11.72
C ILE A 270 -6.71 21.66 -12.68
N LYS A 271 -6.32 21.55 -13.95
CA LYS A 271 -7.10 20.84 -15.00
C LYS A 271 -6.20 19.99 -15.92
N PRO A 272 -5.69 18.83 -15.45
CA PRO A 272 -4.96 17.88 -16.30
C PRO A 272 -5.78 17.43 -17.51
N ASN A 273 -5.18 17.46 -18.71
CA ASN A 273 -5.67 16.89 -19.97
C ASN A 273 -7.20 16.66 -20.09
N GLN A 274 -7.98 17.73 -20.22
CA GLN A 274 -9.45 17.73 -20.42
C GLN A 274 -10.27 17.07 -19.29
N SER A 275 -9.73 16.87 -18.09
CA SER A 275 -10.51 16.47 -16.92
C SER A 275 -11.47 17.59 -16.46
N GLU A 276 -12.43 17.26 -15.61
CA GLU A 276 -13.06 18.26 -14.75
C GLU A 276 -11.99 18.89 -13.83
N PRO A 277 -12.05 20.20 -13.54
CA PRO A 277 -11.08 20.86 -12.69
C PRO A 277 -11.25 20.44 -11.23
N PHE A 278 -10.14 20.23 -10.53
CA PHE A 278 -10.14 19.83 -9.12
C PHE A 278 -9.04 20.53 -8.32
N ASN A 279 -9.24 20.62 -7.01
CA ASN A 279 -8.31 21.28 -6.10
C ASN A 279 -7.22 20.32 -5.63
N VAL A 280 -5.97 20.79 -5.64
CA VAL A 280 -4.79 20.12 -5.08
C VAL A 280 -4.06 21.05 -4.12
N TYR A 281 -3.26 20.48 -3.20
CA TYR A 281 -2.26 21.26 -2.47
C TYR A 281 -0.96 21.32 -3.30
N CYS A 282 -0.53 22.53 -3.66
CA CYS A 282 0.74 22.79 -4.35
C CYS A 282 1.81 23.25 -3.36
N GLU A 283 2.96 22.59 -3.36
CA GLU A 283 4.17 23.07 -2.67
C GLU A 283 5.08 23.83 -3.64
N LEU A 284 4.90 25.15 -3.69
CA LEU A 284 5.56 26.07 -4.61
C LEU A 284 6.91 26.56 -4.09
N THR A 285 7.18 26.42 -2.79
CA THR A 285 8.45 26.75 -2.11
C THR A 285 9.66 26.00 -2.68
N SER A 286 9.46 24.82 -3.25
CA SER A 286 10.51 23.90 -3.70
C SER A 286 10.45 23.56 -5.20
N GLY A 287 9.64 24.29 -5.98
CA GLY A 287 9.55 24.15 -7.44
C GLY A 287 8.20 23.69 -8.00
N GLY A 288 7.14 23.64 -7.18
CA GLY A 288 5.78 23.34 -7.65
C GLY A 288 5.39 21.86 -7.58
N SER A 289 5.68 21.21 -6.46
CA SER A 289 5.30 19.80 -6.27
C SER A 289 3.81 19.66 -5.94
N THR A 290 3.09 18.81 -6.68
CA THR A 290 1.70 18.42 -6.38
C THR A 290 1.67 17.41 -5.22
N VAL A 291 1.13 17.79 -4.06
CA VAL A 291 1.19 16.98 -2.84
C VAL A 291 0.05 15.95 -2.79
N ILE A 292 0.31 14.73 -3.27
CA ILE A 292 -0.70 13.65 -3.39
C ILE A 292 -1.17 13.05 -2.05
N GLN A 293 -0.31 13.05 -1.03
CA GLN A 293 -0.64 12.62 0.35
C GLN A 293 0.18 13.43 1.36
N ARG A 294 -0.46 13.91 2.42
CA ARG A 294 0.16 14.54 3.59
C ARG A 294 -0.25 13.78 4.87
N ARG A 295 0.68 13.61 5.81
CA ARG A 295 0.48 12.95 7.10
C ARG A 295 1.18 13.73 8.21
N ASP A 296 0.40 14.42 9.02
CA ASP A 296 0.83 15.07 10.26
C ASP A 296 0.18 14.35 11.45
N GLU A 297 0.69 14.55 12.68
CA GLU A 297 0.62 13.53 13.76
C GLU A 297 -0.81 13.09 14.17
N GLY A 298 -1.28 11.98 13.57
CA GLY A 298 -2.32 11.10 14.11
C GLY A 298 -3.77 11.57 14.01
N SER A 299 -4.06 12.69 13.35
CA SER A 299 -5.39 13.31 13.39
C SER A 299 -6.34 12.94 12.23
N VAL A 300 -5.85 12.26 11.18
CA VAL A 300 -6.69 11.66 10.13
C VAL A 300 -6.55 10.14 10.19
N ASP A 301 -7.69 9.45 10.27
CA ASP A 301 -7.75 7.99 10.19
C ASP A 301 -7.57 7.52 8.73
N PHE A 302 -6.59 6.66 8.49
CA PHE A 302 -6.28 6.08 7.17
C PHE A 302 -6.81 4.65 6.99
N ASP A 303 -7.44 4.03 7.99
CA ASP A 303 -8.06 2.69 7.85
C ASP A 303 -9.46 2.81 7.19
N GLN A 304 -9.46 3.29 5.95
CA GLN A 304 -10.65 3.68 5.21
C GLN A 304 -11.05 2.67 4.13
N THR A 305 -12.35 2.65 3.80
CA THR A 305 -12.88 1.79 2.73
C THR A 305 -12.32 2.17 1.35
N TRP A 306 -12.27 1.20 0.43
CA TRP A 306 -11.80 1.41 -0.95
C TRP A 306 -12.50 2.59 -1.64
N GLU A 307 -13.81 2.79 -1.42
CA GLU A 307 -14.57 3.91 -1.98
C GLU A 307 -14.01 5.29 -1.55
N LYS A 308 -13.54 5.42 -0.29
CA LYS A 308 -12.87 6.65 0.17
C LYS A 308 -11.49 6.80 -0.46
N TYR A 309 -10.73 5.72 -0.65
CA TYR A 309 -9.46 5.76 -1.38
C TYR A 309 -9.67 6.15 -2.86
N GLU A 310 -10.74 5.65 -3.50
CA GLU A 310 -11.11 5.97 -4.89
C GLU A 310 -11.55 7.44 -5.06
N LYS A 311 -12.21 8.03 -4.06
CA LYS A 311 -12.77 9.40 -4.08
C LYS A 311 -11.92 10.47 -3.38
N GLY A 312 -10.93 10.09 -2.58
CA GLY A 312 -10.14 10.98 -1.73
C GLY A 312 -10.78 11.24 -0.36
N PHE A 313 -9.95 11.60 0.62
CA PHE A 313 -10.38 11.95 1.98
C PHE A 313 -9.34 12.82 2.72
N GLY A 314 -9.75 13.42 3.83
CA GLY A 314 -9.00 14.48 4.51
C GLY A 314 -9.54 15.86 4.15
N ASP A 315 -8.80 16.90 4.51
CA ASP A 315 -9.16 18.31 4.24
C ASP A 315 -7.96 19.04 3.61
N LEU A 316 -8.19 19.60 2.42
CA LEU A 316 -7.21 20.30 1.59
C LEU A 316 -6.68 21.58 2.24
N GLU A 317 -7.51 22.30 2.99
CA GLU A 317 -7.13 23.57 3.63
C GLU A 317 -6.47 23.34 5.01
N SER A 318 -6.55 22.12 5.54
CA SER A 318 -6.01 21.76 6.84
C SER A 318 -4.50 21.45 6.82
N GLU A 319 -3.79 21.79 7.90
CA GLU A 319 -2.45 21.28 8.21
C GLU A 319 -2.46 19.79 8.65
N ILE A 320 -3.60 19.11 8.56
CA ILE A 320 -3.94 17.96 9.41
C ILE A 320 -3.87 16.62 8.66
N GLY A 321 -3.99 16.64 7.33
CA GLY A 321 -3.75 15.48 6.47
C GLY A 321 -4.61 15.46 5.22
N LEU A 322 -3.99 15.14 4.09
CA LEU A 322 -4.62 15.08 2.78
C LEU A 322 -4.40 13.71 2.15
N TYR A 323 -5.42 13.16 1.51
CA TYR A 323 -5.28 12.10 0.53
C TYR A 323 -6.08 12.41 -0.74
N LEU A 324 -5.38 12.75 -1.82
CA LEU A 324 -5.99 12.93 -3.14
C LEU A 324 -6.45 11.58 -3.70
N SER A 325 -7.55 11.62 -4.45
CA SER A 325 -8.24 10.41 -4.92
C SER A 325 -7.37 9.55 -5.84
N ILE A 326 -7.53 8.22 -5.80
CA ILE A 326 -6.82 7.33 -6.75
C ILE A 326 -7.19 7.68 -8.20
N SER A 327 -8.43 8.13 -8.47
CA SER A 327 -8.84 8.63 -9.79
C SER A 327 -8.02 9.86 -10.21
N THR A 328 -7.85 10.83 -9.30
CA THR A 328 -7.05 12.05 -9.47
C THR A 328 -5.57 11.74 -9.69
N PHE A 329 -5.00 10.81 -8.92
CA PHE A 329 -3.63 10.34 -9.13
C PHE A 329 -3.45 9.71 -10.51
N CYS A 330 -4.40 8.89 -10.97
CA CYS A 330 -4.42 8.30 -12.30
C CYS A 330 -4.63 9.32 -13.44
N GLN A 331 -5.22 10.49 -13.16
CA GLN A 331 -5.31 11.60 -14.11
C GLN A 331 -3.96 12.32 -14.24
N LEU A 332 -3.33 12.68 -13.12
CA LEU A 332 -2.00 13.31 -13.09
C LEU A 332 -0.92 12.43 -13.72
N CYS A 333 -0.82 11.16 -13.31
CA CYS A 333 0.21 10.25 -13.83
C CYS A 333 0.02 9.84 -15.30
N ARG A 334 -1.06 10.25 -15.96
CA ARG A 334 -1.27 10.01 -17.40
C ARG A 334 -0.32 10.82 -18.27
N GLU A 335 0.21 11.93 -17.75
CA GLU A 335 1.15 12.81 -18.46
C GLU A 335 2.57 12.24 -18.45
N THR A 336 3.01 11.63 -17.35
CA THR A 336 4.34 11.01 -17.15
C THR A 336 4.63 9.74 -17.99
N VAL A 337 3.79 9.42 -18.98
CA VAL A 337 3.95 8.24 -19.87
C VAL A 337 4.23 8.63 -21.33
N ASN A 338 4.11 9.91 -21.70
CA ASN A 338 4.27 10.41 -23.07
C ASN A 338 5.48 11.34 -23.26
N THR A 339 6.47 11.27 -22.37
CA THR A 339 7.77 11.99 -22.44
C THR A 339 8.92 11.04 -22.17
#